data_AF-A0A7S0N050-F1
#
_entry.id   AF-A0A7S0N050-F1
#
_cell.length_a   1.000
_cell.length_b   1.000
_cell.length_c   1.000
_cell.angle_alpha   90.00
_cell.angle_beta   90.00
_cell.angle_gamma   90.00
#
_symmetry.space_group_name_H-M   'P 1'
#
loop_
_entity.id
_entity.type
_entity.pdbx_description
1 polymer ?
#
loop_
_entity_poly.entity_id
_entity_poly.type
_entity_poly.pdbx_seq_one_letter_code
_entity_poly.pdbx_strand_id
1 'polypeptide(L)'
;GAVAGEYILAFGLFGFAGGVTNWLAVKMLFDDMPGCGLRLPGSGIIPRQFRQIRAAIKTMIMDTFFEHAFLTEQLGVRVEDLLHDPERVKWMLNTIMTAPTFDKVLDEKIAAMSDGTSAASMMMGLLGISAAKLKPFLRVFISGMSGDVGRKLSKVLKEMGDGKLIGNFRNAVDRLVDSRLQEMTPERIKKLIEAVMEKHLGWLVVWGNLFGGLIGVVSAAVGY
;
A
#
# COMPACT_ATOMS: atom_id res chain seq x y z
N GLY A 1 42.31 -12.93 46.87
CA GLY A 1 41.79 -11.66 47.44
C GLY A 1 40.28 -11.74 47.44
N ALA A 2 39.66 -11.90 48.61
CA ALA A 2 38.21 -12.09 48.76
C ALA A 2 37.41 -10.90 48.22
N VAL A 3 37.93 -9.69 48.45
CA VAL A 3 37.34 -8.42 48.01
C VAL A 3 37.18 -8.32 46.49
N ALA A 4 38.16 -8.77 45.71
CA ALA A 4 38.04 -8.79 44.25
C ALA A 4 36.97 -9.80 43.76
N GLY A 5 36.76 -10.89 44.51
CA GLY A 5 35.72 -11.87 44.23
C GLY A 5 34.31 -11.30 44.45
N GLU A 6 34.11 -10.51 45.50
CA GLU A 6 32.83 -9.86 45.80
C GLU A 6 32.41 -8.86 44.73
N TYR A 7 33.33 -8.01 44.26
CA TYR A 7 33.03 -7.06 43.18
C TYR A 7 32.70 -7.74 41.86
N ILE A 8 33.42 -8.81 41.50
CA ILE A 8 33.16 -9.58 40.27
C ILE A 8 31.79 -10.29 40.37
N LEU A 9 31.47 -10.85 41.54
CA LEU A 9 30.18 -11.51 41.77
C LEU A 9 29.03 -10.51 41.72
N ALA A 10 29.18 -9.34 42.33
CA ALA A 10 28.17 -8.27 42.27
C ALA A 10 27.98 -7.75 40.84
N PHE A 11 29.07 -7.52 40.09
CA PHE A 11 29.00 -7.17 38.67
C PHE A 11 28.23 -8.23 37.87
N GLY A 12 28.57 -9.50 38.06
CA GLY A 12 27.96 -10.62 37.35
C GLY A 12 26.46 -10.77 37.67
N LEU A 13 26.08 -10.70 38.94
CA LEU A 13 24.70 -10.90 39.38
C LEU A 13 23.77 -9.78 38.90
N PHE A 14 24.16 -8.52 39.12
CA PHE A 14 23.34 -7.38 38.72
C PHE A 14 23.38 -7.17 37.21
N GLY A 15 24.52 -7.43 36.56
CA GLY A 15 24.63 -7.43 35.10
C GLY A 15 23.69 -8.47 34.50
N PHE A 16 23.78 -9.72 34.94
CA PHE A 16 22.91 -10.80 34.47
C PHE A 16 21.42 -10.50 34.69
N ALA A 17 21.04 -9.98 35.87
CA ALA A 17 19.67 -9.58 36.13
C ALA A 17 19.20 -8.48 35.16
N GLY A 18 20.03 -7.45 34.94
CA GLY A 18 19.75 -6.37 34.00
C GLY A 18 19.59 -6.87 32.56
N GLY A 19 20.48 -7.75 32.10
CA GLY A 19 20.39 -8.36 30.77
C GLY A 19 19.17 -9.24 30.60
N VAL A 20 18.87 -10.11 31.57
CA VAL A 20 17.69 -11.00 31.51
C VAL A 20 16.40 -10.20 31.49
N THR A 21 16.27 -9.18 32.35
CA THR A 21 15.08 -8.31 32.36
C THR A 21 14.93 -7.58 31.03
N ASN A 22 16.02 -7.06 30.47
CA ASN A 22 15.96 -6.34 29.22
C ASN A 22 15.68 -7.25 28.01
N TRP A 23 16.28 -8.43 27.97
CA TRP A 23 15.98 -9.46 26.97
C TRP A 23 14.50 -9.87 27.03
N LEU A 24 13.98 -10.06 28.25
CA LEU A 24 12.57 -10.36 28.47
C LEU A 24 11.67 -9.24 27.95
N ALA A 25 12.03 -7.97 28.19
CA ALA A 25 11.28 -6.81 27.70
C ALA A 25 11.24 -6.76 26.16
N VAL A 26 12.39 -6.96 25.51
CA VAL A 26 12.47 -7.01 24.04
C VAL A 26 11.59 -8.15 23.50
N LYS A 27 11.69 -9.35 24.08
CA LYS A 27 10.88 -10.50 23.66
C LYS A 27 9.38 -10.27 23.89
N MET A 28 9.01 -9.63 25.00
CA MET A 28 7.62 -9.27 25.35
C MET A 28 7.01 -8.24 24.38
N LEU A 29 7.83 -7.42 23.72
CA LEU A 29 7.36 -6.45 22.73
C LEU A 29 6.82 -7.15 21.45
N PHE A 30 7.49 -8.23 21.06
CA PHE A 30 7.27 -8.95 19.79
C PHE A 30 6.43 -10.22 19.92
N ASP A 31 6.52 -10.91 21.06
CA ASP A 31 5.85 -12.17 21.33
C ASP A 31 4.86 -12.07 22.48
N ASP A 32 3.72 -12.74 22.31
CA ASP A 32 2.86 -13.06 23.44
C ASP A 32 3.49 -14.19 24.26
N MET A 33 3.58 -14.01 25.58
CA MET A 33 4.14 -15.02 26.49
C MET A 33 3.05 -15.65 27.37
N PRO A 34 2.24 -16.60 26.85
CA PRO A 34 1.26 -17.32 27.64
C PRO A 34 1.84 -18.47 28.49
N GLY A 35 3.08 -18.92 28.22
CA GLY A 35 3.65 -20.16 28.79
C GLY A 35 4.44 -20.03 30.11
N CYS A 36 4.77 -18.83 30.57
CA CYS A 36 5.62 -18.62 31.75
C CYS A 36 4.85 -18.53 33.09
N GLY A 37 3.58 -18.94 33.13
CA GLY A 37 2.74 -18.91 34.35
C GLY A 37 2.29 -17.51 34.80
N LEU A 38 3.07 -16.47 34.50
CA LEU A 38 2.68 -15.06 34.63
C LEU A 38 2.08 -14.58 33.30
N ARG A 39 0.76 -14.33 33.25
CA ARG A 39 0.17 -13.45 32.24
C ARG A 39 0.68 -12.03 32.49
N LEU A 40 1.88 -11.71 32.00
CA LEU A 40 2.43 -10.37 32.10
C LEU A 40 1.52 -9.41 31.32
N PRO A 41 0.79 -8.49 31.99
CA PRO A 41 -0.04 -7.53 31.29
C PRO A 41 0.88 -6.68 30.39
N GLY A 42 0.61 -6.71 29.08
CA GLY A 42 1.40 -5.99 28.09
C GLY A 42 2.36 -6.84 27.24
N SER A 43 2.25 -8.17 27.20
CA SER A 43 2.98 -8.94 26.16
C SER A 43 2.35 -8.72 24.77
N GLY A 44 3.15 -8.87 23.72
CA GLY A 44 2.69 -8.78 22.33
C GLY A 44 2.13 -7.41 21.94
N ILE A 45 2.73 -6.31 22.42
CA ILE A 45 2.22 -4.94 22.18
C ILE A 45 2.12 -4.65 20.67
N ILE A 46 3.17 -4.98 19.91
CA ILE A 46 3.22 -4.72 18.47
C ILE A 46 2.12 -5.48 17.71
N PRO A 47 2.01 -6.83 17.80
CA PRO A 47 0.96 -7.54 17.09
C PRO A 47 -0.45 -7.16 17.59
N ARG A 48 -0.62 -6.72 18.83
CA ARG A 48 -1.92 -6.22 19.34
C ARG A 48 -2.31 -4.85 18.77
N GLN A 49 -1.34 -3.97 18.53
CA GLN A 49 -1.57 -2.64 17.95
C GLN A 49 -1.53 -2.62 16.42
N PHE A 50 -1.52 -3.77 15.75
CA PHE A 50 -1.41 -3.88 14.29
C PHE A 50 -2.40 -2.99 13.52
N ARG A 51 -3.64 -2.82 14.04
CA ARG A 51 -4.65 -1.95 13.43
C ARG A 51 -4.24 -0.47 13.44
N GLN A 52 -3.67 0.00 14.54
CA GLN A 52 -3.19 1.37 14.68
C GLN A 52 -1.98 1.61 13.78
N ILE A 53 -1.04 0.66 13.77
CA ILE A 53 0.14 0.71 12.90
C ILE A 53 -0.28 0.74 11.42
N ARG A 54 -1.23 -0.10 11.03
CA ARG A 54 -1.81 -0.12 9.68
C ARG A 54 -2.42 1.24 9.31
N ALA A 55 -3.21 1.83 10.20
CA ALA A 55 -3.80 3.14 9.99
C ALA A 55 -2.72 4.22 9.85
N ALA A 56 -1.71 4.21 10.70
CA ALA A 56 -0.59 5.15 10.63
C ALA A 56 0.20 5.04 9.31
N ILE A 57 0.43 3.80 8.82
CA ILE A 57 1.06 3.57 7.51
C ILE A 57 0.18 4.14 6.38
N LYS A 58 -1.14 3.90 6.42
CA LYS A 58 -2.08 4.45 5.43
C LYS A 58 -1.98 5.97 5.38
N THR A 59 -2.10 6.62 6.54
CA THR A 59 -2.01 8.08 6.67
C THR A 59 -0.67 8.58 6.14
N MET A 60 0.45 7.99 6.55
CA MET A 60 1.77 8.39 6.07
C MET A 60 1.89 8.27 4.54
N ILE A 61 1.40 7.18 3.95
CA ILE A 61 1.43 7.01 2.49
C ILE A 61 0.58 8.09 1.79
N MET A 62 -0.65 8.29 2.27
CA MET A 62 -1.60 9.20 1.65
C MET A 62 -1.20 10.66 1.79
N ASP A 63 -0.62 11.04 2.92
CA ASP A 63 -0.23 12.42 3.22
C ASP A 63 1.16 12.76 2.67
N THR A 64 2.07 11.78 2.54
CA THR A 64 3.43 12.02 2.03
C THR A 64 3.52 11.88 0.51
N PHE A 65 2.91 10.84 -0.06
CA PHE A 65 3.07 10.52 -1.49
C PHE A 65 1.88 10.94 -2.35
N PHE A 66 0.69 11.02 -1.75
CA PHE A 66 -0.56 11.32 -2.45
C PHE A 66 -1.24 12.58 -1.90
N GLU A 67 -0.44 13.53 -1.44
CA GLU A 67 -0.91 14.84 -1.01
C GLU A 67 -1.55 15.58 -2.19
N HIS A 68 -2.67 16.26 -1.93
CA HIS A 68 -3.43 16.94 -2.99
C HIS A 68 -2.58 17.99 -3.72
N ALA A 69 -1.78 18.78 -2.99
CA ALA A 69 -0.91 19.80 -3.56
C ALA A 69 0.14 19.17 -4.49
N PHE A 70 0.86 18.16 -4.00
CA PHE A 70 1.88 17.43 -4.77
C PHE A 70 1.30 16.79 -6.03
N LEU A 71 0.16 16.11 -5.93
CA LEU A 71 -0.50 15.51 -7.09
C LEU A 71 -0.97 16.56 -8.09
N THR A 72 -1.42 17.73 -7.63
CA THR A 72 -1.83 18.83 -8.53
C THR A 72 -0.66 19.40 -9.29
N GLU A 73 0.47 19.60 -8.62
CA GLU A 73 1.68 20.08 -9.28
C GLU A 73 2.24 19.07 -10.29
N GLN A 74 2.31 17.79 -9.92
CA GLN A 74 2.98 16.76 -10.74
C GLN A 74 2.07 16.15 -11.82
N LEU A 75 0.80 15.90 -11.50
CA LEU A 75 -0.16 15.31 -12.45
C LEU A 75 -0.90 16.37 -13.24
N GLY A 76 -1.22 17.53 -12.64
CA GLY A 76 -1.91 18.62 -13.34
C GLY A 76 -1.14 19.07 -14.58
N VAL A 77 0.17 19.30 -14.44
CA VAL A 77 1.04 19.68 -15.58
C VAL A 77 1.02 18.64 -16.71
N ARG A 78 1.04 17.35 -16.37
CA ARG A 78 1.02 16.27 -17.38
C ARG A 78 -0.36 16.10 -18.02
N VAL A 79 -1.43 16.27 -17.25
CA VAL A 79 -2.79 16.20 -17.75
C VAL A 79 -3.07 17.39 -18.66
N GLU A 80 -2.71 18.61 -18.25
CA GLU A 80 -2.82 19.82 -19.07
C GLU A 80 -2.05 19.69 -20.40
N ASP A 81 -0.84 19.13 -20.39
CA ASP A 81 -0.04 18.87 -21.60
C ASP A 81 -0.68 17.78 -22.50
N LEU A 82 -1.27 16.73 -21.91
CA LEU A 82 -2.01 15.70 -22.65
C LEU A 82 -3.34 16.20 -23.24
N LEU A 83 -3.99 17.16 -22.57
CA LEU A 83 -5.30 17.70 -22.96
C LEU A 83 -5.20 18.89 -23.92
N HIS A 84 -4.04 19.51 -24.03
CA HIS A 84 -3.84 20.65 -24.94
C HIS A 84 -3.80 20.26 -26.41
N ASP A 85 -3.45 19.02 -26.74
CA ASP A 85 -3.32 18.58 -28.12
C ASP A 85 -4.44 17.60 -28.52
N PRO A 86 -5.42 18.05 -29.33
CA PRO A 86 -6.47 17.19 -29.88
C PRO A 86 -5.91 16.01 -30.69
N GLU A 87 -4.72 16.15 -31.28
CA GLU A 87 -4.05 15.08 -32.03
C GLU A 87 -3.58 13.96 -31.10
N ARG A 88 -3.15 14.27 -29.86
CA ARG A 88 -2.78 13.25 -28.86
C ARG A 88 -3.98 12.45 -28.37
N VAL A 89 -5.10 13.11 -28.12
CA VAL A 89 -6.34 12.43 -27.72
C VAL A 89 -6.83 11.52 -28.85
N LYS A 90 -6.76 11.99 -30.09
CA LYS A 90 -7.04 11.19 -31.29
C LYS A 90 -6.08 10.00 -31.42
N TRP A 91 -4.79 10.20 -31.17
CA TRP A 91 -3.79 9.12 -31.15
C TRP A 91 -4.12 8.07 -30.09
N MET A 92 -4.41 8.48 -28.84
CA MET A 92 -4.81 7.56 -27.75
C MET A 92 -6.06 6.74 -28.13
N LEU A 93 -7.07 7.39 -28.70
CA LEU A 93 -8.28 6.72 -29.19
C LEU A 93 -7.95 5.68 -30.26
N ASN A 94 -7.05 6.02 -31.18
CA ASN A 94 -6.62 5.10 -32.23
C ASN A 94 -5.82 3.92 -31.65
N THR A 95 -4.91 4.19 -30.69
CA THR A 95 -4.16 3.15 -29.96
C THR A 95 -5.09 2.18 -29.24
N ILE A 96 -6.10 2.70 -28.54
CA ILE A 96 -7.12 1.88 -27.86
C ILE A 96 -7.90 1.05 -28.88
N MET A 97 -8.31 1.64 -30.01
CA MET A 97 -9.04 0.92 -31.07
C MET A 97 -8.22 -0.18 -31.74
N THR A 98 -6.90 -0.04 -31.78
CA THR A 98 -5.98 -1.06 -32.31
C THR A 98 -5.58 -2.11 -31.26
N ALA A 99 -5.92 -1.91 -29.99
CA ALA A 99 -5.55 -2.83 -28.92
C ALA A 99 -6.41 -4.12 -28.97
N PRO A 100 -5.83 -5.29 -28.64
CA PRO A 100 -6.58 -6.56 -28.60
C PRO A 100 -7.76 -6.55 -27.61
N THR A 101 -7.71 -5.69 -26.60
CA THR A 101 -8.78 -5.49 -25.60
C THR A 101 -10.03 -4.87 -26.23
N PHE A 102 -9.87 -3.95 -27.17
CA PHE A 102 -10.99 -3.33 -27.87
C PHE A 102 -11.72 -4.33 -28.76
N ASP A 103 -10.97 -5.20 -29.44
CA ASP A 103 -11.57 -6.27 -30.24
C ASP A 103 -12.41 -7.23 -29.40
N LYS A 104 -11.96 -7.57 -28.18
CA LYS A 104 -12.75 -8.40 -27.25
C LYS A 104 -14.05 -7.72 -26.82
N VAL A 105 -14.01 -6.42 -26.50
CA VAL A 105 -15.20 -5.66 -26.12
C VAL A 105 -16.18 -5.57 -27.30
N LEU A 106 -15.67 -5.37 -28.51
CA LEU A 106 -16.50 -5.33 -29.70
C LEU A 106 -17.14 -6.69 -29.99
N ASP A 107 -16.37 -7.77 -29.89
CA ASP A 107 -16.86 -9.13 -30.09
C ASP A 107 -17.92 -9.49 -29.03
N GLU A 108 -17.71 -9.12 -27.76
CA GLU A 108 -18.68 -9.30 -26.68
C GLU A 108 -19.98 -8.51 -26.92
N LYS A 109 -19.87 -7.23 -27.33
CA LYS A 109 -21.05 -6.39 -27.61
C LYS A 109 -21.81 -6.82 -28.86
N ILE A 110 -21.10 -7.26 -29.90
CA ILE A 110 -21.72 -7.79 -31.11
C ILE A 110 -22.40 -9.13 -30.80
N ALA A 111 -21.75 -10.01 -30.02
CA ALA A 111 -22.33 -11.27 -29.57
C ALA A 111 -23.63 -11.03 -28.77
N ALA A 112 -23.58 -10.14 -27.77
CA ALA A 112 -24.75 -9.78 -26.95
C ALA A 112 -25.88 -9.14 -27.78
N MET A 113 -25.55 -8.39 -28.84
CA MET A 113 -26.56 -7.82 -29.75
C MET A 113 -27.11 -8.86 -30.73
N SER A 114 -26.36 -9.93 -31.01
CA SER A 114 -26.74 -11.04 -31.89
C SER A 114 -27.46 -12.20 -31.21
N ASP A 115 -27.57 -12.21 -29.87
CA ASP A 115 -28.27 -13.23 -29.06
C ASP A 115 -29.80 -13.31 -29.28
N GLY A 116 -30.31 -12.74 -30.38
CA GLY A 116 -31.65 -13.03 -30.93
C GLY A 116 -32.84 -12.37 -30.23
N THR A 117 -32.64 -11.76 -29.06
CA THR A 117 -33.71 -11.19 -28.23
C THR A 117 -34.01 -9.71 -28.48
N SER A 118 -33.19 -9.03 -29.28
CA SER A 118 -33.34 -7.59 -29.55
C SER A 118 -33.96 -7.32 -30.93
N ALA A 119 -34.68 -6.21 -31.06
CA ALA A 119 -35.14 -5.72 -32.37
C ALA A 119 -33.97 -5.54 -33.36
N ALA A 120 -32.79 -5.21 -32.84
CA ALA A 120 -31.56 -5.11 -33.62
C ALA A 120 -31.11 -6.47 -34.18
N SER A 121 -31.16 -7.56 -33.42
CA SER A 121 -30.85 -8.91 -33.93
C SER A 121 -31.79 -9.38 -35.04
N MET A 122 -33.10 -9.09 -34.91
CA MET A 122 -34.08 -9.45 -35.96
C MET A 122 -33.85 -8.66 -37.25
N MET A 123 -33.61 -7.35 -37.14
CA MET A 123 -33.32 -6.49 -38.30
C MET A 123 -31.99 -6.85 -38.96
N MET A 124 -30.98 -7.22 -38.17
CA MET A 124 -29.69 -7.71 -38.63
C MET A 124 -29.80 -9.03 -39.42
N GLY A 125 -30.59 -9.98 -38.91
CA GLY A 125 -30.88 -11.23 -39.59
C GLY A 125 -31.65 -11.00 -40.90
N LEU A 126 -32.61 -10.08 -40.89
CA LEU A 126 -33.42 -9.73 -42.07
C LEU A 126 -32.59 -9.05 -43.18
N LEU A 127 -31.63 -8.19 -42.81
CA LEU A 127 -30.76 -7.48 -43.75
C LEU A 127 -29.53 -8.31 -44.18
N GLY A 128 -29.36 -9.53 -43.67
CA GLY A 128 -28.22 -10.40 -43.99
C GLY A 128 -26.87 -9.81 -43.55
N ILE A 129 -26.88 -8.91 -42.56
CA ILE A 129 -25.67 -8.29 -42.03
C ILE A 129 -25.13 -9.23 -40.96
N SER A 130 -23.96 -9.82 -41.20
CA SER A 130 -23.32 -10.70 -40.22
C SER A 130 -22.55 -9.89 -39.17
N ALA A 131 -22.43 -10.45 -37.96
CA ALA A 131 -21.56 -9.95 -36.89
C ALA A 131 -20.14 -9.62 -37.39
N ALA A 132 -19.61 -10.45 -38.30
CA ALA A 132 -18.30 -10.27 -38.93
C ALA A 132 -18.20 -9.02 -39.83
N LYS A 133 -19.30 -8.55 -40.43
CA LYS A 133 -19.33 -7.31 -41.24
C LYS A 133 -19.54 -6.05 -40.40
N LEU A 134 -20.13 -6.17 -39.21
CA LEU A 134 -20.30 -5.02 -38.30
C LEU A 134 -18.98 -4.54 -37.72
N LYS A 135 -18.08 -5.46 -37.38
CA LYS A 135 -16.79 -5.14 -36.76
C LYS A 135 -15.96 -4.12 -37.58
N PRO A 136 -15.68 -4.34 -38.88
CA PRO A 136 -14.97 -3.36 -39.71
C PRO A 136 -15.77 -2.07 -39.91
N PHE A 137 -17.10 -2.14 -40.01
CA PHE A 137 -17.96 -0.96 -40.15
C PHE A 137 -17.91 -0.05 -38.90
N LEU A 138 -18.04 -0.63 -37.70
CA LEU A 138 -17.89 0.06 -36.42
C LEU A 138 -16.49 0.68 -36.29
N ARG A 139 -15.45 -0.03 -36.72
CA ARG A 139 -14.08 0.49 -36.68
C ARG A 139 -13.91 1.72 -37.58
N VAL A 140 -14.46 1.71 -38.79
CA VAL A 140 -14.45 2.87 -39.70
C VAL A 140 -15.30 4.02 -39.14
N PHE A 141 -16.46 3.73 -38.58
CA PHE A 141 -17.35 4.73 -38.00
C PHE A 141 -16.71 5.43 -36.79
N ILE A 142 -16.15 4.67 -35.84
CA ILE A 142 -15.48 5.22 -34.66
C ILE A 142 -14.19 5.96 -35.06
N SER A 143 -13.45 5.45 -36.05
CA SER A 143 -12.29 6.15 -36.61
C SER A 143 -12.67 7.49 -37.27
N GLY A 144 -13.77 7.52 -38.03
CA GLY A 144 -14.31 8.75 -38.62
C GLY A 144 -14.77 9.77 -37.58
N MET A 145 -15.30 9.31 -36.45
CA MET A 145 -15.71 10.15 -35.32
C MET A 145 -14.57 10.53 -34.37
N SER A 146 -13.40 9.89 -34.48
CA SER A 146 -12.29 10.06 -33.52
C SER A 146 -11.85 11.51 -33.35
N GLY A 147 -11.91 12.33 -34.40
CA GLY A 147 -11.56 13.75 -34.33
C GLY A 147 -12.57 14.59 -33.54
N ASP A 148 -13.87 14.36 -33.73
CA ASP A 148 -14.93 15.05 -32.99
C ASP A 148 -15.04 14.57 -31.55
N VAL A 149 -14.88 13.26 -31.33
CA VAL A 149 -14.82 12.66 -30.00
C VAL A 149 -13.61 13.17 -29.25
N GLY A 150 -12.43 13.25 -29.89
CA GLY A 150 -11.22 13.78 -29.26
C GLY A 150 -11.36 15.25 -28.82
N ARG A 151 -11.99 16.09 -29.65
CA ARG A 151 -12.29 17.49 -29.30
C ARG A 151 -13.31 17.64 -28.17
N LYS A 152 -14.40 16.86 -28.20
CA LYS A 152 -15.39 16.90 -27.11
C LYS A 152 -14.82 16.33 -25.81
N LEU A 153 -14.05 15.25 -25.90
CA LEU A 153 -13.42 14.60 -24.75
C LEU A 153 -12.38 15.50 -24.10
N SER A 154 -11.50 16.13 -24.89
CA SER A 154 -10.56 17.14 -24.38
C SER A 154 -11.28 18.31 -23.70
N LYS A 155 -12.39 18.79 -24.27
CA LYS A 155 -13.20 19.84 -23.65
C LYS A 155 -13.83 19.39 -22.32
N VAL A 156 -14.41 18.20 -22.27
CA VAL A 156 -14.97 17.63 -21.04
C VAL A 156 -13.89 17.40 -19.98
N LEU A 157 -12.71 16.94 -20.38
CA LEU A 157 -11.58 16.76 -19.47
C LEU A 157 -11.06 18.10 -18.92
N LYS A 158 -11.00 19.15 -19.77
CA LYS A 158 -10.71 20.52 -19.33
C LYS A 158 -11.80 21.08 -18.41
N GLU A 159 -13.08 20.84 -18.69
CA GLU A 159 -14.21 21.27 -17.86
C GLU A 159 -14.32 20.50 -16.54
N MET A 160 -13.90 19.23 -16.50
CA MET A 160 -13.81 18.45 -15.25
C MET A 160 -12.77 19.03 -14.28
N GLY A 161 -11.78 19.75 -14.80
CA GLY A 161 -10.70 20.38 -14.04
C GLY A 161 -9.75 19.36 -13.41
N ASP A 162 -8.46 19.69 -13.39
CA ASP A 162 -7.41 18.83 -12.84
C ASP A 162 -7.73 18.38 -11.41
N GLY A 163 -8.28 19.27 -10.57
CA GLY A 163 -8.61 18.97 -9.18
C GLY A 163 -9.62 17.83 -9.00
N LYS A 164 -10.61 17.68 -9.90
CA LYS A 164 -11.62 16.61 -9.76
C LYS A 164 -11.08 15.27 -10.24
N LEU A 165 -10.25 15.26 -11.29
CA LEU A 165 -9.54 14.07 -11.75
C LEU A 165 -8.52 13.59 -10.72
N ILE A 166 -7.73 14.50 -10.16
CA ILE A 166 -6.76 14.21 -9.11
C ILE A 166 -7.44 13.72 -7.84
N GLY A 167 -8.55 14.35 -7.44
CA GLY A 167 -9.34 13.89 -6.30
C GLY A 167 -9.86 12.46 -6.48
N ASN A 168 -10.38 12.14 -7.67
CA ASN A 168 -10.84 10.78 -7.99
C ASN A 168 -9.68 9.77 -8.01
N PHE A 169 -8.53 10.14 -8.59
CA PHE A 169 -7.33 9.30 -8.59
C PHE A 169 -6.83 9.03 -7.18
N ARG A 170 -6.71 10.07 -6.35
CA ARG A 170 -6.33 9.96 -4.94
C ARG A 170 -7.28 9.04 -4.18
N ASN A 171 -8.59 9.16 -4.38
CA ASN A 171 -9.58 8.29 -3.76
C ASN A 171 -9.49 6.84 -4.24
N ALA A 172 -9.18 6.61 -5.53
CA ALA A 172 -8.96 5.27 -6.06
C ALA A 172 -7.71 4.61 -5.44
N VAL A 173 -6.63 5.38 -5.31
CA VAL A 173 -5.40 4.94 -4.62
C VAL A 173 -5.67 4.69 -3.14
N ASP A 174 -6.43 5.56 -2.45
CA ASP A 174 -6.78 5.38 -1.04
C ASP A 174 -7.46 4.03 -0.81
N ARG A 175 -8.44 3.68 -1.65
CA ARG A 175 -9.14 2.38 -1.59
C ARG A 175 -8.22 1.21 -1.88
N LEU A 176 -7.31 1.36 -2.85
CA LEU A 176 -6.34 0.34 -3.18
C LEU A 176 -5.37 0.09 -2.02
N VAL A 177 -4.78 1.16 -1.46
CA VAL A 177 -3.89 1.08 -0.30
C VAL A 177 -4.63 0.48 0.89
N ASP A 178 -5.87 0.91 1.16
CA ASP A 178 -6.70 0.35 2.22
C ASP A 178 -6.89 -1.16 2.06
N SER A 179 -7.26 -1.63 0.86
CA SER A 179 -7.42 -3.05 0.56
C SER A 179 -6.12 -3.84 0.78
N ARG A 180 -4.98 -3.32 0.33
CA ARG A 180 -3.67 -3.98 0.52
C ARG A 180 -3.25 -4.01 1.98
N LEU A 181 -3.58 -2.95 2.73
CA LEU A 181 -3.33 -2.88 4.17
C LEU A 181 -4.26 -3.78 4.96
N GLN A 182 -5.50 -4.02 4.51
CA GLN A 182 -6.43 -4.96 5.14
C GLN A 182 -5.89 -6.40 5.11
N GLU A 183 -5.18 -6.78 4.03
CA GLU A 183 -4.47 -8.07 3.92
C GLU A 183 -3.28 -8.20 4.88
N MET A 184 -2.83 -7.11 5.53
CA MET A 184 -1.70 -7.18 6.47
C MET A 184 -2.11 -7.82 7.79
N THR A 185 -1.70 -9.07 7.98
CA THR A 185 -1.87 -9.80 9.24
C THR A 185 -0.93 -9.26 10.33
N PRO A 186 -1.23 -9.50 11.62
CA PRO A 186 -0.36 -9.11 12.73
C PRO A 186 1.08 -9.62 12.58
N GLU A 187 1.26 -10.82 12.03
CA GLU A 187 2.58 -11.45 11.82
C GLU A 187 3.41 -10.70 10.79
N ARG A 188 2.79 -10.18 9.72
CA ARG A 188 3.48 -9.38 8.70
C ARG A 188 3.98 -8.06 9.27
N ILE A 189 3.15 -7.39 10.07
CA ILE A 189 3.52 -6.14 10.75
C ILE A 189 4.62 -6.38 11.78
N LYS A 190 4.50 -7.47 12.56
CA LYS A 190 5.55 -7.91 13.47
C LYS A 190 6.89 -8.06 12.74
N LYS A 191 6.93 -8.85 11.66
CA LYS A 191 8.16 -9.07 10.87
C LYS A 191 8.75 -7.79 10.30
N LEU A 192 7.91 -6.86 9.83
CA LEU A 192 8.37 -5.58 9.30
C LEU A 192 9.05 -4.75 10.38
N ILE A 193 8.43 -4.65 11.55
CA ILE A 193 8.98 -3.87 12.67
C ILE A 193 10.20 -4.56 13.28
N GLU A 194 10.18 -5.88 13.40
CA GLU A 194 11.31 -6.70 13.87
C GLU A 194 12.52 -6.51 12.96
N ALA A 195 12.35 -6.56 11.62
CA ALA A 195 13.43 -6.33 10.67
C ALA A 195 14.10 -4.94 10.82
N VAL A 196 13.35 -3.92 11.25
CA VAL A 196 13.87 -2.57 11.48
C VAL A 196 14.50 -2.44 12.88
N MET A 197 13.90 -3.06 13.90
CA MET A 197 14.23 -2.78 15.31
C MET A 197 15.12 -3.83 15.98
N GLU A 198 15.13 -5.09 15.54
CA GLU A 198 15.78 -6.22 16.22
C GLU A 198 17.27 -5.94 16.51
N LYS A 199 18.00 -5.41 15.54
CA LYS A 199 19.43 -5.06 15.70
C LYS A 199 19.66 -3.95 16.73
N HIS A 200 18.75 -2.99 16.82
CA HIS A 200 18.88 -1.85 17.73
C HIS A 200 18.44 -2.21 19.16
N LEU A 201 17.42 -3.05 19.30
CA LEU A 201 16.96 -3.53 20.61
C LEU A 201 17.92 -4.55 21.25
N GLY A 202 18.70 -5.29 20.44
CA GLY A 202 19.74 -6.17 20.98
C GLY A 202 20.81 -5.43 21.80
N TRP A 203 21.16 -4.21 21.40
CA TRP A 203 22.08 -3.35 22.17
C TRP A 203 21.55 -3.00 23.55
N LEU A 204 20.23 -2.86 23.70
CA LEU A 204 19.59 -2.58 24.97
C LEU A 204 19.94 -3.66 26.02
N VAL A 205 20.09 -4.93 25.59
CA VAL A 205 20.45 -6.06 26.47
C VAL A 205 21.91 -5.96 26.90
N VAL A 206 22.79 -5.61 25.97
CA VAL A 206 24.23 -5.40 26.24
C VAL A 206 24.42 -4.26 27.24
N TRP A 207 23.72 -3.15 27.04
CA TRP A 207 23.75 -2.02 27.98
C TRP A 207 23.11 -2.38 29.32
N GLY A 208 22.03 -3.16 29.34
CA GLY A 208 21.45 -3.69 30.57
C GLY A 208 22.45 -4.51 31.40
N ASN A 209 23.24 -5.36 30.74
CA ASN A 209 24.34 -6.11 31.38
C ASN A 209 25.42 -5.17 31.92
N LEU A 210 25.84 -4.18 31.13
CA LEU A 210 26.93 -3.29 31.50
C LEU A 210 26.54 -2.37 32.66
N PHE A 211 25.38 -1.71 32.58
CA PHE A 211 24.89 -0.81 33.63
C PHE A 211 24.50 -1.59 34.88
N GLY A 212 23.85 -2.75 34.74
CA GLY A 212 23.58 -3.64 35.87
C GLY A 212 24.88 -4.02 36.58
N GLY A 213 25.90 -4.41 35.83
CA GLY A 213 27.20 -4.76 36.42
C GLY A 213 27.89 -3.59 37.11
N LEU A 214 27.90 -2.41 36.48
CA LEU A 214 28.46 -1.20 37.09
C LEU A 214 27.75 -0.83 38.40
N ILE A 215 26.41 -0.90 38.41
CA ILE A 215 25.60 -0.67 39.63
C ILE A 215 25.94 -1.71 40.70
N GLY A 216 26.12 -2.98 40.32
CA GLY A 216 26.54 -4.04 41.25
C GLY A 216 27.89 -3.75 41.91
N VAL A 217 28.88 -3.29 41.15
CA VAL A 217 30.19 -2.90 41.70
C VAL A 217 30.06 -1.70 42.64
N VAL A 218 29.27 -0.70 42.27
CA VAL A 218 29.03 0.48 43.12
C VAL A 218 28.30 0.09 44.41
N SER A 219 27.29 -0.79 44.36
CA SER A 219 26.59 -1.30 45.55
C SER A 219 27.56 -2.00 46.51
N ALA A 220 28.35 -2.93 45.97
CA ALA A 220 29.37 -3.63 46.75
C ALA A 220 30.44 -2.69 47.32
N ALA A 221 30.74 -1.57 46.66
CA ALA A 221 31.70 -0.57 47.15
C ALA A 221 31.14 0.30 48.28
N VAL A 222 29.83 0.55 48.28
CA VAL A 222 29.12 1.32 49.31
C VAL A 222 28.74 0.45 50.52
N GLY A 223 28.89 -0.87 50.43
CA GLY A 223 28.66 -1.80 51.54
C GLY A 223 27.22 -2.28 51.67
N TYR A 224 26.45 -2.24 50.57
CA TYR A 224 25.14 -2.88 50.43
C TYR A 224 25.23 -4.15 49.58
#